data_AF-A0A4R1XR86-F1
#
_entry.id   AF-A0A4R1XR86-F1
#
_cell.length_a   1.000
_cell.length_b   1.000
_cell.length_c   1.000
_cell.angle_alpha   90.00
_cell.angle_beta   90.00
_cell.angle_gamma   90.00
#
_symmetry.space_group_name_H-M   'P 1'
#
loop_
_entity.id
_entity.type
_entity.pdbx_description
1 polymer ?
#
loop_
_entity_poly.entity_id
_entity_poly.type
_entity_poly.pdbx_seq_one_letter_code
_entity_poly.pdbx_strand_id
1 'polypeptide(L)'
;MWNLENLWFSLSGLFIDNEVDYKSIAEQISSYDIDTIEFYLFYNVAPVCSINIEQTIPVIWSFFDKNELIQDIKLHGISSTDQITLKRKIAAKLYKFKYKKEWEILKGLLRK
;
A
#
# COMPACT_ATOMS: atom_id res chain seq x y z
N MET A 1 -14.14 -13.82 6.91
CA MET A 1 -14.51 -12.47 6.41
C MET A 1 -13.21 -11.73 6.18
N TRP A 2 -12.87 -11.45 4.93
CA TRP A 2 -11.63 -10.74 4.56
C TRP A 2 -11.68 -9.32 5.15
N ASN A 3 -10.70 -8.95 5.95
CA ASN A 3 -10.62 -7.59 6.49
C ASN A 3 -9.66 -6.75 5.65
N LEU A 4 -10.21 -5.96 4.73
CA LEU A 4 -9.45 -5.04 3.87
C LEU A 4 -8.61 -4.05 4.69
N GLU A 5 -9.03 -3.69 5.90
CA GLU A 5 -8.26 -2.79 6.76
C GLU A 5 -6.95 -3.43 7.21
N ASN A 6 -6.95 -4.75 7.48
CA ASN A 6 -5.72 -5.46 7.79
C ASN A 6 -4.80 -5.56 6.56
N LEU A 7 -5.37 -5.75 5.36
CA LEU A 7 -4.60 -5.73 4.12
C LEU A 7 -3.94 -4.36 3.93
N TRP A 8 -4.70 -3.28 4.06
CA TRP A 8 -4.20 -1.91 3.92
C TRP A 8 -3.11 -1.57 4.93
N PHE A 9 -3.32 -1.94 6.20
CA PHE A 9 -2.32 -1.71 7.25
C PHE A 9 -1.05 -2.54 7.04
N SER A 10 -1.16 -3.78 6.55
CA SER A 10 0.03 -4.59 6.25
C SER A 10 0.82 -3.99 5.08
N LEU A 11 0.12 -3.50 4.05
CA LEU A 11 0.74 -2.88 2.87
C LEU A 11 1.38 -1.52 3.16
N SER A 12 0.88 -0.76 4.16
CA SER A 12 1.52 0.51 4.53
C SER A 12 2.93 0.31 5.10
N GLY A 13 3.26 -0.89 5.59
CA GLY A 13 4.61 -1.27 5.98
C GLY A 13 5.66 -1.13 4.88
N LEU A 14 5.27 -1.05 3.60
CA LEU A 14 6.18 -0.75 2.49
C LEU A 14 6.66 0.71 2.44
N PHE A 15 6.05 1.60 3.23
CA PHE A 15 6.25 3.05 3.17
C PHE A 15 6.82 3.63 4.48
N ILE A 16 7.34 2.80 5.37
CA ILE A 16 8.02 3.24 6.59
C ILE A 16 9.46 3.67 6.28
N ASP A 17 10.02 4.58 7.09
CA ASP A 17 11.38 5.10 6.89
C ASP A 17 12.49 4.15 7.40
N ASN A 18 12.12 2.95 7.85
CA ASN A 18 13.00 1.92 8.40
C ASN A 18 13.11 0.71 7.45
N GLU A 19 13.90 -0.30 7.85
CA GLU A 19 13.96 -1.57 7.11
C GLU A 19 12.57 -2.22 7.00
N VAL A 20 12.16 -2.51 5.76
CA VAL A 20 10.87 -3.13 5.47
C VAL A 20 10.94 -4.64 5.74
N ASP A 21 10.09 -5.14 6.64
CA ASP A 21 9.92 -6.57 6.87
C ASP A 21 8.98 -7.19 5.82
N TYR A 22 9.52 -7.41 4.61
CA TYR A 22 8.77 -7.99 3.50
C TYR A 22 8.18 -9.37 3.81
N LYS A 23 8.83 -10.15 4.68
CA LYS A 23 8.38 -11.51 5.00
C LYS A 23 7.14 -11.46 5.88
N SER A 24 7.15 -10.64 6.93
CA SER A 24 5.99 -10.43 7.78
C SER A 24 4.80 -9.88 6.98
N ILE A 25 5.03 -8.89 6.11
CA ILE A 25 3.99 -8.34 5.23
C ILE A 25 3.41 -9.44 4.33
N ALA A 26 4.26 -10.22 3.66
CA ALA A 26 3.83 -11.30 2.77
C ALA A 26 2.99 -12.35 3.51
N GLU A 27 3.40 -12.77 4.70
CA GLU A 27 2.67 -13.73 5.54
C GLU A 27 1.27 -13.20 5.88
N GLN A 28 1.15 -11.93 6.26
CA GLN A 28 -0.11 -11.29 6.65
C GLN A 28 -1.11 -11.15 5.49
N ILE A 29 -0.62 -10.98 4.26
CA ILE A 29 -1.48 -10.75 3.08
C ILE A 29 -1.57 -11.96 2.13
N SER A 30 -0.87 -13.05 2.44
CA SER A 30 -0.74 -14.28 1.61
C SER A 30 -2.06 -14.92 1.19
N SER A 31 -3.13 -14.64 1.91
CA SER A 31 -4.46 -15.16 1.64
C SER A 31 -5.16 -14.43 0.48
N TYR A 32 -4.76 -13.20 0.14
CA TYR A 32 -5.30 -12.44 -0.99
C TYR A 32 -4.57 -12.79 -2.28
N ASP A 33 -5.27 -12.73 -3.42
CA ASP A 33 -4.63 -12.87 -4.72
C ASP A 33 -3.75 -11.65 -5.06
N ILE A 34 -2.75 -11.88 -5.91
CA ILE A 34 -1.75 -10.87 -6.28
C ILE A 34 -2.38 -9.64 -6.92
N ASP A 35 -3.45 -9.80 -7.71
CA ASP A 35 -4.09 -8.68 -8.41
C ASP A 35 -4.87 -7.79 -7.44
N THR A 36 -5.56 -8.38 -6.47
CA THR A 36 -6.20 -7.67 -5.35
C THR A 36 -5.17 -6.90 -4.52
N ILE A 37 -4.05 -7.54 -4.18
CA ILE A 37 -2.96 -6.90 -3.43
C ILE A 37 -2.40 -5.70 -4.23
N GLU A 38 -2.09 -5.92 -5.51
CA GLU A 38 -1.52 -4.89 -6.38
C GLU A 38 -2.49 -3.70 -6.54
N PHE A 39 -3.79 -3.98 -6.69
CA PHE A 39 -4.82 -2.96 -6.78
C PHE A 39 -4.86 -2.08 -5.53
N TYR A 40 -5.03 -2.68 -4.35
CA TYR A 40 -5.16 -1.91 -3.11
C TYR A 40 -3.86 -1.20 -2.73
N LEU A 41 -2.71 -1.80 -3.03
CA LEU A 41 -1.41 -1.15 -2.82
C LEU A 41 -1.33 0.18 -3.58
N PHE A 42 -1.61 0.19 -4.89
CA PHE A 42 -1.37 1.38 -5.71
C PHE A 42 -2.55 2.35 -5.80
N TYR A 43 -3.79 1.89 -5.58
CA TYR A 43 -4.97 2.76 -5.65
C TYR A 43 -5.43 3.29 -4.29
N ASN A 44 -5.13 2.61 -3.18
CA ASN A 44 -5.64 2.99 -1.87
C ASN A 44 -4.51 3.34 -0.89
N VAL A 45 -3.50 2.48 -0.75
CA VAL A 45 -2.45 2.64 0.26
C VAL A 45 -1.40 3.67 -0.17
N ALA A 46 -0.83 3.52 -1.37
CA ALA A 46 0.22 4.41 -1.87
C ALA A 46 -0.18 5.90 -1.91
N PRO A 47 -1.39 6.29 -2.35
CA PRO A 47 -1.80 7.70 -2.36
C PRO A 47 -1.79 8.36 -0.98
N VAL A 48 -2.01 7.59 0.09
CA VAL A 48 -1.98 8.09 1.47
C VAL A 48 -0.55 8.05 2.00
N CYS A 49 0.13 6.91 1.86
CA CYS A 49 1.41 6.67 2.53
C CYS A 49 2.62 7.30 1.81
N SER A 50 2.54 7.54 0.50
CA SER A 50 3.66 8.10 -0.27
C SER A 50 3.96 9.56 0.06
N ILE A 51 2.97 10.29 0.59
CA ILE A 51 3.10 11.70 1.00
C ILE A 51 4.15 11.84 2.11
N ASN A 52 4.27 10.84 3.00
CA ASN A 52 5.22 10.86 4.11
C ASN A 52 6.69 10.89 3.65
N ILE A 53 7.00 10.18 2.56
CA ILE A 53 8.36 10.14 1.97
C ILE A 53 8.66 11.43 1.18
N GLU A 54 7.63 12.17 0.76
CA GLU A 54 7.75 13.35 -0.10
C GLU A 54 7.80 14.68 0.69
N GLN A 55 7.70 14.64 2.02
CA GLN A 55 7.81 15.83 2.86
C GLN A 55 9.26 16.30 2.99
N THR A 56 9.47 17.61 2.79
CA THR A 56 10.78 18.29 2.85
C THR A 56 11.48 18.15 4.21
N ILE A 57 10.71 17.94 5.28
CA ILE A 57 11.22 17.63 6.61
C ILE A 57 10.72 16.22 6.93
N PRO A 58 11.58 15.19 6.90
CA PRO A 58 11.15 13.85 7.24
C PRO A 58 10.86 13.82 8.75
N VAL A 59 9.58 13.79 9.10
CA VAL A 59 9.17 13.23 10.38
C VAL A 59 9.56 11.76 10.32
N ILE A 60 10.30 11.23 11.30
CA ILE A 60 10.64 9.80 11.32
C ILE A 60 9.33 9.03 11.52
N TRP A 61 8.80 8.41 10.46
CA TRP A 61 7.61 7.56 10.56
C TRP A 61 8.02 6.13 10.89
N SER A 62 8.32 5.90 12.16
CA SER A 62 8.66 4.56 12.66
C SER A 62 7.49 3.59 12.49
N PHE A 63 6.24 4.10 12.66
CA PHE A 63 4.99 3.32 12.58
C PHE A 63 3.82 4.24 12.20
N PHE A 64 2.81 3.67 11.53
CA PHE A 64 1.51 4.32 11.32
C PHE A 64 0.59 4.03 12.52
N ASP A 65 -0.18 5.02 12.99
CA ASP A 65 -1.38 4.72 13.78
C ASP A 65 -2.38 4.02 12.87
N LYS A 66 -2.84 2.83 13.29
CA LYS A 66 -3.71 2.00 12.46
C LYS A 66 -5.06 2.66 12.23
N ASN A 67 -5.65 3.30 13.24
CA ASN A 67 -7.00 3.83 13.08
C ASN A 67 -7.00 5.07 12.19
N GLU A 68 -6.03 5.97 12.38
CA GLU A 68 -5.84 7.15 11.56
C GLU A 68 -5.59 6.77 10.09
N LEU A 69 -4.63 5.87 9.84
CA LEU A 69 -4.32 5.42 8.47
C LEU A 69 -5.55 4.82 7.78
N ILE A 70 -6.34 4.01 8.48
CA ILE A 70 -7.52 3.38 7.90
C ILE A 70 -8.62 4.42 7.63
N GLN A 71 -8.76 5.45 8.46
CA GLN A 71 -9.68 6.55 8.19
C GLN A 71 -9.26 7.31 6.93
N ASP A 72 -7.97 7.65 6.79
CA ASP A 72 -7.45 8.34 5.60
C ASP A 72 -7.64 7.53 4.32
N ILE A 73 -7.37 6.22 4.38
CA ILE A 73 -7.59 5.33 3.24
C ILE A 73 -9.09 5.24 2.91
N LYS A 74 -9.99 5.22 3.89
CA LYS A 74 -11.44 5.22 3.63
C LYS A 74 -11.93 6.50 2.96
N LEU A 75 -11.32 7.64 3.27
CA LEU A 75 -11.68 8.93 2.67
C LEU A 75 -11.32 9.02 1.18
N HIS A 76 -10.26 8.33 0.76
CA HIS A 76 -9.67 8.50 -0.58
C HIS A 76 -9.60 7.24 -1.44
N GLY A 77 -9.79 6.07 -0.83
CA GLY A 77 -9.71 4.77 -1.48
C GLY A 77 -10.87 4.49 -2.43
N ILE A 78 -10.71 3.42 -3.19
CA ILE A 78 -11.71 2.89 -4.10
C ILE A 78 -11.89 1.39 -3.91
N SER A 79 -13.05 0.90 -4.36
CA SER A 79 -13.30 -0.52 -4.59
C SER A 79 -12.80 -0.95 -5.97
N SER A 80 -12.48 -2.24 -6.12
CA SER A 80 -12.14 -2.85 -7.42
C SER A 80 -13.30 -2.81 -8.43
N THR A 81 -14.53 -2.61 -7.94
CA THR A 81 -15.74 -2.48 -8.76
C THR A 81 -16.04 -1.05 -9.22
N ASP A 82 -15.33 -0.06 -8.71
CA ASP A 82 -15.63 1.35 -8.99
C ASP A 82 -15.15 1.78 -10.37
N GLN A 83 -15.80 2.79 -10.95
CA GLN A 83 -15.29 3.45 -12.14
C GLN A 83 -14.02 4.26 -11.81
N ILE A 84 -12.89 3.81 -12.34
CA ILE A 84 -11.60 4.43 -12.07
C ILE A 84 -11.32 5.56 -13.08
N THR A 85 -11.16 6.78 -12.56
CA THR A 85 -10.82 7.96 -13.36
C THR A 85 -9.41 7.88 -13.96
N LEU A 86 -9.18 8.55 -15.09
CA LEU A 86 -7.87 8.58 -15.75
C LEU A 86 -6.77 9.13 -14.83
N LYS A 87 -7.08 10.18 -14.04
CA LYS A 87 -6.16 10.76 -13.06
C LYS A 87 -5.67 9.70 -12.05
N ARG A 88 -6.58 8.88 -11.50
CA ARG A 88 -6.22 7.79 -10.58
C ARG A 88 -5.39 6.71 -11.26
N LYS A 89 -5.72 6.33 -12.50
CA LYS A 89 -4.91 5.36 -13.28
C LYS A 89 -3.48 5.85 -13.51
N ILE A 90 -3.31 7.13 -13.84
CA ILE A 90 -1.99 7.74 -14.02
C ILE A 90 -1.23 7.74 -12.69
N ALA A 91 -1.85 8.20 -11.60
CA ALA A 91 -1.24 8.20 -10.27
C ALA A 91 -0.80 6.78 -9.84
N ALA A 92 -1.67 5.78 -9.97
CA ALA A 92 -1.34 4.39 -9.66
C ALA A 92 -0.15 3.86 -10.50
N LYS A 93 -0.08 4.22 -11.79
CA LYS A 93 1.08 3.87 -12.64
C LYS A 93 2.37 4.56 -12.16
N LEU A 94 2.30 5.83 -11.74
CA LEU A 94 3.45 6.54 -11.19
C LEU A 94 3.92 5.90 -9.88
N TYR A 95 3.01 5.57 -8.96
CA TYR A 95 3.36 4.86 -7.74
C TYR A 95 3.96 3.49 -8.02
N LYS A 96 3.38 2.72 -8.95
CA LYS A 96 3.94 1.42 -9.36
C LYS A 96 5.33 1.54 -9.97
N PHE A 97 5.59 2.61 -10.72
CA PHE A 97 6.93 2.88 -11.24
C PHE A 97 7.91 3.25 -10.13
N LYS A 98 7.52 4.16 -9.22
CA LYS A 98 8.34 4.64 -8.12
C LYS A 98 8.71 3.53 -7.14
N TYR A 99 7.73 2.73 -6.73
CA TYR A 99 7.87 1.65 -5.74
C TYR A 99 8.03 0.26 -6.38
N LYS A 100 8.56 0.23 -7.62
CA LYS A 100 8.73 -1.02 -8.38
C LYS A 100 9.61 -2.02 -7.63
N LYS A 101 10.69 -1.54 -7.00
CA LYS A 101 11.64 -2.41 -6.30
C LYS A 101 10.96 -3.11 -5.13
N GLU A 102 10.28 -2.36 -4.28
CA GLU A 102 9.57 -2.85 -3.10
C GLU A 102 8.46 -3.83 -3.52
N TRP A 103 7.73 -3.49 -4.59
CA TRP A 103 6.71 -4.37 -5.13
C TRP A 103 7.26 -5.71 -5.65
N GLU A 104 8.35 -5.70 -6.44
CA GLU A 104 8.90 -6.96 -6.97
C GLU A 104 9.47 -7.86 -5.86
N ILE A 105 10.05 -7.28 -4.79
CA ILE A 105 10.50 -8.05 -3.62
C ILE A 105 9.29 -8.73 -2.96
N LEU A 106 8.25 -7.97 -2.62
CA LEU A 106 7.04 -8.50 -1.99
C LEU A 106 6.36 -9.56 -2.88
N LYS A 107 6.22 -9.27 -4.18
CA LYS A 107 5.62 -10.17 -5.17
C LYS A 107 6.39 -11.48 -5.30
N GLY A 108 7.71 -11.46 -5.16
CA GLY A 108 8.53 -12.67 -5.14
C GLY A 108 8.25 -13.59 -3.94
N LEU A 109 7.83 -13.03 -2.81
CA LEU A 109 7.46 -13.79 -1.60
C LEU A 109 6.05 -14.37 -1.69
N LEU A 110 5.14 -13.68 -2.38
CA LEU A 110 3.74 -14.12 -2.56
C LEU A 110 3.56 -15.23 -3.60
N ARG A 111 4.57 -15.48 -4.45
CA ARG A 111 4.53 -16.50 -5.51
C ARG A 111 4.99 -17.90 -5.06
N LYS A 112 5.27 -18.09 -3.77
CA LYS A 112 5.78 -19.35 -3.20
C LYS A 112 4.66 -20.27 -2.73
#